data_AF-A0A793MXH3-F1
#
_entry.id   AF-A0A793MXH3-F1
#
_cell.length_a   1.000
_cell.length_b   1.000
_cell.length_c   1.000
_cell.angle_alpha   90.00
_cell.angle_beta   90.00
_cell.angle_gamma   90.00
#
_symmetry.space_group_name_H-M   'P 1'
#
loop_
_entity.id
_entity.type
_entity.pdbx_description
1 polymer ?
#
loop_
_entity_poly.entity_id
_entity_poly.type
_entity_poly.pdbx_seq_one_letter_code
_entity_poly.pdbx_strand_id
1 'polypeptide(L)'
;NSQLTEIRGSAVGMAGAFAGAFASGHLISLADEWSSVNARLKQASQSSDEFSSSQKVLMDISQRTGTAFSDNAALFARSAASMREYGYSAGDVLKVTEAISTGLKISGASTAEAGSVITQFSQALAQGVLRGEEFNSVNESGDRIVRALAAGMGVARKDLKAMADDGKLTADKVVPALISQLGILRDEYAAMPETVSSSITKVENAFMAWVGGANEASGVTKTLSGMLNGVAG
;
A
#
# COMPACT_ATOMS: atom_id res chain seq x y z
N ASN A 1 -21.74 13.61 -35.40
CA ASN A 1 -22.72 13.03 -34.45
C ASN A 1 -22.59 11.53 -34.26
N SER A 2 -22.34 10.71 -35.29
CA SER A 2 -22.16 9.25 -35.13
C SER A 2 -20.95 8.84 -34.28
N GLN A 3 -19.78 9.45 -34.51
CA GLN A 3 -18.54 9.11 -33.79
C GLN A 3 -18.61 9.42 -32.27
N LEU A 4 -19.31 10.48 -31.86
CA LEU A 4 -19.50 10.82 -30.44
C LEU A 4 -20.47 9.86 -29.75
N THR A 5 -21.42 9.29 -30.49
CA THR A 5 -22.37 8.29 -29.97
C THR A 5 -21.73 6.91 -29.86
N GLU A 6 -20.81 6.55 -30.77
CA GLU A 6 -20.00 5.33 -30.66
C GLU A 6 -18.98 5.40 -29.52
N ILE A 7 -18.33 6.55 -29.31
CA ILE A 7 -17.41 6.75 -28.17
C ILE A 7 -18.17 6.71 -26.83
N ARG A 8 -19.37 7.31 -26.77
CA ARG A 8 -20.24 7.21 -25.59
C ARG A 8 -20.77 5.79 -25.39
N GLY A 9 -21.18 5.10 -26.46
CA GLY A 9 -21.68 3.73 -26.41
C GLY A 9 -20.61 2.71 -26.02
N SER A 10 -19.37 2.89 -26.48
CA SER A 10 -18.21 2.06 -26.10
C SER A 10 -17.74 2.37 -24.68
N ALA A 11 -17.71 3.63 -24.25
CA ALA A 11 -17.40 3.99 -22.86
C ALA A 11 -18.46 3.48 -21.87
N VAL A 12 -19.75 3.57 -22.21
CA VAL A 12 -20.87 3.04 -21.40
C VAL A 12 -20.90 1.51 -21.43
N GLY A 13 -20.60 0.88 -22.58
CA GLY A 13 -20.51 -0.58 -22.70
C GLY A 13 -19.32 -1.17 -21.94
N MET A 14 -18.16 -0.50 -21.99
CA MET A 14 -17.00 -0.87 -21.16
C MET A 14 -17.32 -0.65 -19.68
N ALA A 15 -17.85 0.51 -19.28
CA ALA A 15 -18.26 0.76 -17.90
C ALA A 15 -19.31 -0.24 -17.38
N GLY A 16 -20.27 -0.65 -18.22
CA GLY A 16 -21.27 -1.66 -17.91
C GLY A 16 -20.70 -3.08 -17.79
N ALA A 17 -19.70 -3.44 -18.61
CA ALA A 17 -18.97 -4.70 -18.49
C ALA A 17 -18.04 -4.74 -17.27
N PHE A 18 -17.37 -3.62 -16.95
CA PHE A 18 -16.64 -3.45 -15.69
C PHE A 18 -17.59 -3.55 -14.50
N ALA A 19 -18.77 -2.93 -14.53
CA ALA A 19 -19.77 -3.09 -13.48
C ALA A 19 -20.25 -4.55 -13.37
N GLY A 20 -20.48 -5.25 -14.48
CA GLY A 20 -20.96 -6.64 -14.49
C GLY A 20 -19.95 -7.68 -13.98
N ALA A 21 -18.66 -7.52 -14.27
CA ALA A 21 -17.60 -8.41 -13.80
C ALA A 21 -17.22 -8.17 -12.32
N PHE A 22 -17.42 -6.95 -11.82
CA PHE A 22 -17.20 -6.59 -10.42
C PHE A 22 -18.46 -6.80 -9.55
N ALA A 23 -19.68 -6.79 -10.11
CA ALA A 23 -20.95 -6.90 -9.38
C ALA A 23 -21.20 -8.24 -8.63
N SER A 24 -20.31 -9.23 -8.74
CA SER A 24 -20.41 -10.51 -8.02
C SER A 24 -19.37 -10.60 -6.90
N GLY A 25 -19.76 -10.51 -5.63
CA GLY A 25 -18.95 -10.86 -4.44
C GLY A 25 -17.68 -10.03 -4.15
N HIS A 26 -16.85 -9.76 -5.17
CA HIS A 26 -15.56 -9.09 -5.09
C HIS A 26 -15.66 -7.63 -4.64
N LEU A 27 -16.65 -6.89 -5.14
CA LEU A 27 -16.89 -5.52 -4.64
C LEU A 27 -17.35 -5.50 -3.18
N ILE A 28 -18.13 -6.50 -2.76
CA ILE A 28 -18.55 -6.63 -1.36
C ILE A 28 -17.32 -6.93 -0.50
N SER A 29 -16.44 -7.84 -0.93
CA SER A 29 -15.20 -8.10 -0.20
C SER A 29 -14.29 -6.88 -0.13
N LEU A 30 -14.19 -6.06 -1.19
CA LEU A 30 -13.42 -4.80 -1.15
C LEU A 30 -14.02 -3.78 -0.17
N ALA A 31 -15.35 -3.71 -0.06
CA ALA A 31 -16.04 -2.86 0.91
C ALA A 31 -15.83 -3.34 2.36
N ASP A 32 -15.92 -4.65 2.60
CA ASP A 32 -15.64 -5.25 3.89
C ASP A 32 -14.16 -5.09 4.28
N GLU A 33 -13.26 -5.27 3.33
CA GLU A 33 -11.83 -5.07 3.48
C GLU A 33 -11.52 -3.61 3.83
N TRP A 34 -12.14 -2.64 3.15
CA TRP A 34 -12.01 -1.23 3.50
C TRP A 34 -12.39 -0.99 4.97
N SER A 35 -13.53 -1.52 5.40
CA SER A 35 -14.00 -1.34 6.78
C SER A 35 -13.05 -1.97 7.81
N SER A 36 -12.60 -3.21 7.54
CA SER A 36 -11.69 -3.95 8.41
C SER A 36 -10.31 -3.30 8.51
N VAL A 37 -9.74 -2.90 7.38
CA VAL A 37 -8.44 -2.22 7.29
C VAL A 37 -8.49 -0.89 8.03
N ASN A 38 -9.55 -0.09 7.84
CA ASN A 38 -9.67 1.19 8.52
C ASN A 38 -9.87 1.06 10.03
N ALA A 39 -10.58 0.03 10.49
CA ALA A 39 -10.68 -0.24 11.92
C ALA A 39 -9.30 -0.53 12.54
N ARG A 40 -8.47 -1.34 11.88
CA ARG A 40 -7.09 -1.64 12.31
C ARG A 40 -6.18 -0.43 12.23
N LEU A 41 -6.27 0.34 11.15
CA LEU A 41 -5.49 1.56 10.96
C LEU A 41 -5.83 2.61 12.04
N LYS A 42 -7.12 2.76 12.37
CA LYS A 42 -7.59 3.63 13.45
C LYS A 42 -7.09 3.15 14.81
N GLN A 43 -7.06 1.84 15.06
CA GLN A 43 -6.51 1.26 16.29
C GLN A 43 -5.00 1.51 16.43
N ALA A 44 -4.26 1.49 15.33
CA ALA A 44 -2.81 1.70 15.33
C ALA A 44 -2.40 3.19 15.44
N SER A 45 -3.33 4.10 15.13
CA SER A 45 -3.10 5.54 15.13
C SER A 45 -3.27 6.14 16.53
N GLN A 46 -2.48 7.16 16.88
CA GLN A 46 -2.58 7.81 18.19
C GLN A 46 -3.75 8.80 18.32
N SER A 47 -4.29 9.27 17.19
CA SER A 47 -5.39 10.23 17.16
C SER A 47 -6.22 10.07 15.89
N SER A 48 -7.39 10.71 15.85
CA SER A 48 -8.21 10.79 14.64
C SER A 48 -7.52 11.54 13.49
N ASP A 49 -6.70 12.54 13.82
CA ASP A 49 -5.93 13.30 12.83
C ASP A 49 -4.80 12.46 12.23
N GLU A 50 -4.07 11.71 13.07
CA GLU A 50 -3.04 10.78 12.61
C GLU A 50 -3.66 9.68 11.74
N PHE A 51 -4.82 9.14 12.13
CA PHE A 51 -5.57 8.17 11.34
C PHE A 51 -5.94 8.73 9.96
N SER A 52 -6.59 9.89 9.90
CA SER A 52 -7.03 10.49 8.63
C SER A 52 -5.85 10.85 7.74
N SER A 53 -4.79 11.42 8.31
CA SER A 53 -3.56 11.74 7.59
C SER A 53 -2.89 10.48 7.04
N SER A 54 -2.73 9.44 7.86
CA SER A 54 -2.09 8.19 7.46
C SER A 54 -2.90 7.47 6.39
N GLN A 55 -4.22 7.38 6.53
CA GLN A 55 -5.12 6.79 5.53
C GLN A 55 -4.95 7.49 4.17
N LYS A 56 -4.95 8.83 4.16
CA LYS A 56 -4.76 9.62 2.95
C LYS A 56 -3.40 9.38 2.30
N VAL A 57 -2.33 9.40 3.08
CA VAL A 57 -0.96 9.17 2.57
C VAL A 57 -0.81 7.74 2.06
N LEU A 58 -1.36 6.75 2.76
CA LEU A 58 -1.34 5.35 2.31
C LEU A 58 -2.11 5.16 1.00
N MET A 59 -3.26 5.82 0.84
CA MET A 59 -4.00 5.80 -0.43
C MET A 59 -3.20 6.47 -1.56
N ASP A 60 -2.56 7.61 -1.29
CA ASP A 60 -1.68 8.28 -2.27
C ASP A 60 -0.52 7.38 -2.71
N ILE A 61 0.17 6.76 -1.75
CA ILE A 61 1.23 5.78 -2.01
C ILE A 61 0.68 4.67 -2.92
N SER A 62 -0.42 4.04 -2.52
CA SER A 62 -1.05 2.92 -3.23
C SER A 62 -1.41 3.26 -4.67
N GLN A 63 -1.93 4.47 -4.90
CA GLN A 63 -2.28 4.95 -6.24
C GLN A 63 -1.06 5.28 -7.08
N ARG A 64 -0.01 5.86 -6.50
CA ARG A 64 1.24 6.17 -7.20
C ARG A 64 2.00 4.90 -7.57
N THR A 65 2.06 3.92 -6.67
CA THR A 65 2.87 2.70 -6.83
C THR A 65 2.10 1.51 -7.39
N GLY A 66 0.78 1.64 -7.61
CA GLY A 66 -0.05 0.53 -8.07
C GLY A 66 0.02 -0.69 -7.15
N THR A 67 0.14 -0.46 -5.85
CA THR A 67 0.11 -1.48 -4.78
C THR A 67 -1.22 -1.43 -4.06
N ALA A 68 -1.63 -2.53 -3.44
CA ALA A 68 -2.91 -2.61 -2.77
C ALA A 68 -2.93 -1.72 -1.51
N PHE A 69 -3.99 -0.94 -1.35
CA PHE A 69 -4.17 -0.09 -0.16
C PHE A 69 -4.20 -0.91 1.13
N SER A 70 -4.87 -2.06 1.10
CA SER A 70 -4.97 -2.95 2.26
C SER A 70 -3.62 -3.48 2.71
N ASP A 71 -2.73 -3.86 1.79
CA ASP A 71 -1.36 -4.28 2.10
C ASP A 71 -0.56 -3.17 2.76
N ASN A 72 -0.57 -1.97 2.17
CA ASN A 72 0.13 -0.81 2.71
C ASN A 72 -0.39 -0.43 4.11
N ALA A 73 -1.72 -0.41 4.28
CA ALA A 73 -2.34 -0.09 5.55
C ALA A 73 -2.12 -1.18 6.61
N ALA A 74 -2.10 -2.46 6.21
CA ALA A 74 -1.79 -3.57 7.10
C ALA A 74 -0.33 -3.49 7.58
N LEU A 75 0.62 -3.22 6.69
CA LEU A 75 2.01 -3.03 7.05
C LEU A 75 2.17 -1.85 8.03
N PHE A 76 1.56 -0.70 7.73
CA PHE A 76 1.56 0.45 8.63
C PHE A 76 0.98 0.08 10.00
N ALA A 77 -0.22 -0.49 10.04
CA ALA A 77 -0.93 -0.77 11.29
C ALA A 77 -0.16 -1.77 12.18
N ARG A 78 0.50 -2.76 11.58
CA ARG A 78 1.31 -3.75 12.31
C ARG A 78 2.66 -3.19 12.77
N SER A 79 3.22 -2.23 12.02
CA SER A 79 4.55 -1.68 12.29
C SER A 79 4.54 -0.47 13.21
N ALA A 80 3.44 0.29 13.23
CA ALA A 80 3.37 1.60 13.88
C ALA A 80 3.66 1.54 15.38
N ALA A 81 3.11 0.56 16.09
CA ALA A 81 3.35 0.41 17.52
C ALA A 81 4.83 0.15 17.83
N SER A 82 5.42 -0.87 17.20
CA SER A 82 6.82 -1.24 17.42
C SER A 82 7.76 -0.11 17.03
N MET A 83 7.57 0.51 15.87
CA MET A 83 8.42 1.62 15.42
C MET A 83 8.33 2.84 16.36
N ARG A 84 7.15 3.09 16.94
CA ARG A 84 6.97 4.17 17.92
C ARG A 84 7.75 3.91 19.22
N GLU A 85 7.86 2.67 19.66
CA GLU A 85 8.72 2.29 20.80
C GLU A 85 10.20 2.61 20.55
N TYR A 86 10.63 2.59 19.28
CA TYR A 86 11.96 3.02 18.84
C TYR A 86 12.06 4.53 18.52
N GLY A 87 11.03 5.31 18.84
CA GLY A 87 11.03 6.78 18.68
C GLY A 87 10.71 7.27 17.26
N TYR A 88 10.25 6.41 16.37
CA TYR A 88 9.86 6.81 15.02
C TYR A 88 8.46 7.45 14.98
N SER A 89 8.30 8.44 14.10
CA SER A 89 7.01 9.10 13.87
C SER A 89 6.11 8.27 12.95
N ALA A 90 4.80 8.53 12.96
CA ALA A 90 3.89 7.96 11.96
C ALA A 90 4.35 8.26 10.52
N GLY A 91 4.95 9.43 10.28
CA GLY A 91 5.56 9.78 9.00
C GLY A 91 6.70 8.85 8.59
N ASP A 92 7.50 8.37 9.53
CA ASP A 92 8.59 7.43 9.23
C ASP A 92 8.06 6.02 8.96
N VAL A 93 7.00 5.60 9.68
CA VAL A 93 6.29 4.36 9.37
C VAL A 93 5.72 4.40 7.95
N LEU A 94 5.11 5.51 7.54
CA LEU A 94 4.60 5.69 6.17
C LEU A 94 5.71 5.59 5.11
N LYS A 95 6.88 6.20 5.36
CA LYS A 95 8.04 6.10 4.46
C LYS A 95 8.58 4.68 4.36
N VAL A 96 8.65 3.95 5.47
CA VAL A 96 9.07 2.54 5.47
C VAL A 96 8.07 1.68 4.72
N THR A 97 6.77 1.87 4.97
CA THR A 97 5.70 1.20 4.24
C THR A 97 5.84 1.42 2.74
N GLU A 98 6.05 2.67 2.31
CA GLU A 98 6.26 2.98 0.89
C GLU A 98 7.53 2.34 0.33
N ALA A 99 8.65 2.38 1.05
CA ALA A 99 9.91 1.78 0.60
C ALA A 99 9.75 0.27 0.36
N ILE A 100 9.06 -0.42 1.26
CA ILE A 100 8.84 -1.87 1.17
C ILE A 100 7.88 -2.19 0.03
N SER A 101 6.72 -1.54 -0.03
CA SER A 101 5.74 -1.86 -1.07
C SER A 101 6.22 -1.49 -2.47
N THR A 102 6.94 -0.37 -2.61
CA THR A 102 7.59 0.02 -3.87
C THR A 102 8.70 -0.97 -4.22
N GLY A 103 9.54 -1.37 -3.27
CA GLY A 103 10.60 -2.34 -3.50
C GLY A 103 10.08 -3.72 -3.91
N LEU A 104 8.99 -4.20 -3.30
CA LEU A 104 8.29 -5.42 -3.71
C LEU A 104 7.75 -5.30 -5.13
N LYS A 105 7.13 -4.16 -5.45
CA LYS A 105 6.58 -3.91 -6.77
C LYS A 105 7.65 -3.89 -7.86
N ILE A 106 8.79 -3.22 -7.61
CA ILE A 106 9.95 -3.23 -8.52
C ILE A 106 10.51 -4.65 -8.68
N SER A 107 10.51 -5.43 -7.60
CA SER A 107 10.96 -6.83 -7.62
C SER A 107 9.99 -7.77 -8.34
N GLY A 108 8.80 -7.29 -8.74
CA GLY A 108 7.78 -8.11 -9.40
C GLY A 108 7.08 -9.09 -8.45
N ALA A 109 7.10 -8.84 -7.14
CA ALA A 109 6.45 -9.70 -6.16
C ALA A 109 4.94 -9.79 -6.43
N SER A 110 4.42 -11.02 -6.45
CA SER A 110 2.99 -11.27 -6.44
C SER A 110 2.34 -10.80 -5.14
N THR A 111 1.01 -10.68 -5.12
CA THR A 111 0.26 -10.30 -3.90
C THR A 111 0.54 -11.25 -2.74
N ALA A 112 0.65 -12.57 -2.99
CA ALA A 112 0.94 -13.55 -1.96
C ALA A 112 2.34 -13.39 -1.38
N GLU A 113 3.33 -13.17 -2.26
CA GLU A 113 4.72 -12.91 -1.86
C GLU A 113 4.84 -11.60 -1.07
N ALA A 114 4.19 -10.54 -1.55
CA ALA A 114 4.13 -9.25 -0.86
C ALA A 114 3.51 -9.40 0.55
N GLY A 115 2.38 -10.09 0.67
CA GLY A 115 1.73 -10.36 1.97
C GLY A 115 2.61 -11.17 2.93
N SER A 116 3.37 -12.14 2.42
CA SER A 116 4.34 -12.92 3.20
C SER A 116 5.47 -12.04 3.73
N VAL A 117 6.07 -11.22 2.87
CA VAL A 117 7.13 -10.28 3.25
C VAL A 117 6.63 -9.24 4.25
N ILE A 118 5.44 -8.68 4.04
CA ILE A 118 4.81 -7.73 4.97
C ILE A 118 4.63 -8.37 6.35
N THR A 119 4.18 -9.63 6.40
CA THR A 119 3.97 -10.36 7.66
C THR A 119 5.28 -10.54 8.41
N GLN A 120 6.32 -11.02 7.72
CA GLN A 120 7.62 -11.29 8.33
C GLN A 120 8.36 -10.01 8.72
N PHE A 121 8.28 -8.97 7.89
CA PHE A 121 8.87 -7.68 8.23
C PHE A 121 8.19 -7.06 9.45
N SER A 122 6.86 -7.17 9.56
CA SER A 122 6.13 -6.71 10.74
C SER A 122 6.56 -7.48 12.00
N GLN A 123 6.79 -8.79 11.89
CA GLN A 123 7.31 -9.61 12.99
C GLN A 123 8.74 -9.21 13.37
N ALA A 124 9.61 -8.97 12.39
CA ALA A 124 10.97 -8.49 12.62
C ALA A 124 10.99 -7.13 13.33
N LEU A 125 10.12 -6.19 12.94
CA LEU A 125 9.99 -4.92 13.63
C LEU A 125 9.46 -5.07 15.06
N ALA A 126 8.50 -5.95 15.30
CA ALA A 126 8.03 -6.26 16.65
C ALA A 126 9.12 -6.89 17.53
N GLN A 127 10.02 -7.68 16.94
CA GLN A 127 11.19 -8.24 17.62
C GLN A 127 12.35 -7.24 17.74
N GLY A 128 12.29 -6.10 17.05
CA GLY A 128 13.37 -5.11 16.98
C GLY A 128 14.55 -5.50 16.09
N VAL A 129 14.52 -6.67 15.45
CA VAL A 129 15.62 -7.22 14.66
C VAL A 129 15.10 -8.08 13.52
N LEU A 130 15.70 -7.93 12.34
CA LEU A 130 15.49 -8.80 11.19
C LEU A 130 16.50 -9.96 11.26
N ARG A 131 16.04 -11.16 11.63
CA ARG A 131 16.91 -12.35 11.73
C ARG A 131 17.04 -13.03 10.37
N GLY A 132 17.88 -14.05 10.33
CA GLY A 132 18.21 -14.79 9.10
C GLY A 132 17.00 -15.36 8.36
N GLU A 133 15.98 -15.85 9.06
CA GLU A 133 14.79 -16.45 8.45
C GLU A 133 13.91 -15.39 7.78
N GLU A 134 13.60 -14.30 8.49
CA GLU A 134 12.84 -13.18 7.92
C GLU A 134 13.61 -12.49 6.80
N PHE A 135 14.93 -12.35 6.95
CA PHE A 135 15.78 -11.82 5.88
C PHE A 135 15.73 -12.70 4.63
N ASN A 136 15.75 -14.03 4.78
CA ASN A 136 15.69 -14.94 3.62
C ASN A 136 14.40 -14.74 2.83
N SER A 137 13.25 -14.64 3.49
CA SER A 137 12.00 -14.42 2.75
C SER A 137 11.94 -13.04 2.09
N VAL A 138 12.43 -11.99 2.77
CA VAL A 138 12.56 -10.67 2.15
C VAL A 138 13.49 -10.73 0.94
N ASN A 139 14.56 -11.52 0.99
CA ASN A 139 15.51 -11.68 -0.11
C ASN A 139 14.97 -12.50 -1.28
N GLU A 140 14.10 -13.49 -1.02
CA GLU A 140 13.47 -14.32 -2.04
C GLU A 140 12.43 -13.53 -2.86
N SER A 141 11.58 -12.76 -2.18
CA SER A 141 10.46 -12.06 -2.83
C SER A 141 10.71 -10.55 -3.04
N GLY A 142 11.77 -10.00 -2.46
CA GLY A 142 12.05 -8.57 -2.40
C GLY A 142 13.53 -8.24 -2.66
N ASP A 143 14.11 -8.80 -3.72
CA ASP A 143 15.50 -8.56 -4.14
C ASP A 143 15.86 -7.06 -4.08
N ARG A 144 14.96 -6.19 -4.56
CA ARG A 144 15.20 -4.76 -4.58
C ARG A 144 15.18 -4.12 -3.20
N ILE A 145 14.38 -4.63 -2.26
CA ILE A 145 14.38 -4.18 -0.86
C ILE A 145 15.74 -4.49 -0.22
N VAL A 146 16.26 -5.69 -0.44
CA VAL A 146 17.57 -6.09 0.10
C VAL A 146 18.69 -5.22 -0.47
N ARG A 147 18.62 -4.84 -1.76
CA ARG A 147 19.56 -3.88 -2.35
C ARG A 147 19.43 -2.49 -1.75
N ALA A 148 18.21 -2.01 -1.50
CA ALA A 148 17.99 -0.74 -0.81
C ALA A 148 18.58 -0.81 0.60
N LEU A 149 18.32 -1.87 1.34
CA LEU A 149 18.86 -2.05 2.68
C LEU A 149 20.39 -2.03 2.67
N ALA A 150 21.02 -2.77 1.76
CA ALA A 150 22.48 -2.80 1.60
C ALA A 150 23.05 -1.40 1.34
N ALA A 151 22.47 -0.70 0.36
CA ALA A 151 22.91 0.64 -0.03
C ALA A 151 22.71 1.66 1.11
N GLY A 152 21.57 1.63 1.79
CA GLY A 152 21.27 2.52 2.92
C GLY A 152 22.12 2.24 4.16
N MET A 153 22.57 0.99 4.34
CA MET A 153 23.48 0.59 5.41
C MET A 153 24.97 0.78 5.05
N GLY A 154 25.28 1.05 3.78
CA GLY A 154 26.66 1.17 3.32
C GLY A 154 27.45 -0.15 3.36
N VAL A 155 26.77 -1.29 3.25
CA VAL A 155 27.38 -2.63 3.30
C VAL A 155 27.18 -3.38 2.00
N ALA A 156 27.99 -4.41 1.73
CA ALA A 156 27.75 -5.25 0.57
C ALA A 156 26.53 -6.15 0.83
N ARG A 157 25.75 -6.40 -0.22
CA ARG A 157 24.57 -7.28 -0.15
C ARG A 157 24.88 -8.67 0.43
N LYS A 158 26.02 -9.25 0.07
CA LYS A 158 26.46 -10.56 0.57
C LYS A 158 26.67 -10.58 2.09
N ASP A 159 26.97 -9.42 2.69
CA ASP A 159 27.24 -9.31 4.12
C ASP A 159 25.93 -9.16 4.92
N LEU A 160 24.84 -8.72 4.28
CA LEU A 160 23.54 -8.55 4.96
C LEU A 160 23.02 -9.86 5.57
N LYS A 161 23.22 -11.00 4.91
CA LYS A 161 22.79 -12.28 5.48
C LYS A 161 23.53 -12.60 6.77
N ALA A 162 24.85 -12.48 6.77
CA ALA A 162 25.63 -12.67 7.99
C ALA A 162 25.24 -11.67 9.09
N MET A 163 24.95 -10.42 8.71
CA MET A 163 24.43 -9.42 9.65
C MET A 163 23.04 -9.80 10.21
N ALA A 164 22.16 -10.40 9.40
CA ALA A 164 20.87 -10.88 9.85
C ALA A 164 21.02 -12.06 10.82
N ASP A 165 21.88 -13.02 10.48
CA ASP A 165 22.19 -14.20 11.28
C ASP A 165 22.83 -13.80 12.64
N ASP A 166 23.68 -12.76 12.65
CA ASP A 166 24.29 -12.17 13.84
C ASP A 166 23.33 -11.25 14.64
N GLY A 167 22.10 -11.02 14.19
CA GLY A 167 21.15 -10.10 14.83
C GLY A 167 21.54 -8.62 14.75
N LYS A 168 22.36 -8.23 13.77
CA LYS A 168 22.85 -6.86 13.56
C LYS A 168 21.92 -5.99 12.72
N LEU A 169 20.92 -6.59 12.07
CA LEU A 169 19.88 -5.86 11.31
C LEU A 169 18.76 -5.38 12.25
N THR A 170 19.12 -4.50 13.18
CA THR A 170 18.19 -3.96 14.18
C THR A 170 17.32 -2.84 13.61
N ALA A 171 16.15 -2.59 14.20
CA ALA A 171 15.19 -1.60 13.71
C ALA A 171 15.78 -0.18 13.64
N ASP A 172 16.68 0.19 14.56
CA ASP A 172 17.42 1.46 14.56
C ASP A 172 18.37 1.62 13.37
N LYS A 173 18.73 0.53 12.68
CA LYS A 173 19.58 0.54 11.48
C LYS A 173 18.79 0.31 10.20
N VAL A 174 17.86 -0.63 10.23
CA VAL A 174 17.05 -1.03 9.06
C VAL A 174 16.12 0.10 8.64
N VAL A 175 15.44 0.76 9.58
CA VAL A 175 14.48 1.82 9.26
C VAL A 175 15.16 3.02 8.58
N PRO A 176 16.25 3.61 9.12
CA PRO A 176 16.90 4.74 8.45
C PRO A 176 17.52 4.33 7.11
N ALA A 177 18.06 3.12 7.01
CA ALA A 177 18.60 2.61 5.76
C ALA A 177 17.53 2.54 4.66
N LEU A 178 16.34 1.99 4.94
CA LEU A 178 15.24 1.95 3.97
C LEU A 178 14.74 3.35 3.60
N ILE A 179 14.56 4.23 4.59
CA ILE A 179 14.12 5.61 4.36
C ILE A 179 15.11 6.36 3.47
N SER A 180 16.43 6.17 3.68
CA SER A 180 17.47 6.82 2.88
C SER A 180 17.40 6.47 1.39
N GLN A 181 16.85 5.31 1.05
CA GLN A 181 16.74 4.81 -0.32
C GLN A 181 15.37 5.05 -0.94
N LEU A 182 14.42 5.62 -0.21
CA LEU A 182 13.05 5.81 -0.69
C LEU A 182 13.00 6.65 -1.97
N GLY A 183 13.84 7.70 -2.08
CA GLY A 183 13.93 8.51 -3.30
C GLY A 183 14.32 7.68 -4.51
N ILE A 184 15.35 6.84 -4.38
CA ILE A 184 15.84 5.97 -5.46
C ILE A 184 14.77 4.95 -5.85
N LEU A 185 14.08 4.35 -4.88
CA LEU A 185 12.98 3.42 -5.17
C LEU A 185 11.84 4.10 -5.94
N ARG A 186 11.50 5.35 -5.60
CA ARG A 186 10.50 6.12 -6.34
C ARG A 186 10.92 6.37 -7.78
N ASP A 187 12.17 6.77 -8.00
CA ASP A 187 12.71 7.08 -9.32
C ASP A 187 12.75 5.83 -10.21
N GLU A 188 13.19 4.69 -9.65
CA GLU A 188 13.19 3.41 -10.35
C GLU A 188 11.80 2.95 -10.72
N TYR A 189 10.84 3.03 -9.78
CA TYR A 189 9.46 2.67 -10.06
C TYR A 189 8.84 3.58 -11.13
N ALA A 190 9.11 4.89 -11.08
CA ALA A 190 8.61 5.85 -12.07
C ALA A 190 9.15 5.60 -13.49
N ALA A 191 10.31 4.94 -13.61
CA ALA A 191 10.88 4.53 -14.88
C ALA A 191 10.30 3.20 -15.42
N MET A 192 9.51 2.48 -14.62
CA MET A 192 8.88 1.22 -15.06
C MET A 192 7.68 1.50 -15.97
N PRO A 193 7.45 0.64 -16.99
CA PRO A 193 6.22 0.71 -17.77
C PRO A 193 5.01 0.37 -16.89
N GLU A 194 3.93 1.13 -17.05
CA GLU A 194 2.64 0.81 -16.41
C GLU A 194 2.13 -0.55 -16.87
N THR A 195 1.74 -1.38 -15.91
CA THR A 195 1.21 -2.72 -16.15
C THR A 195 -0.30 -2.76 -15.92
N VAL A 196 -0.98 -3.66 -16.64
CA VAL A 196 -2.43 -3.87 -16.49
C VAL A 196 -2.79 -4.24 -15.05
N SER A 197 -1.99 -5.10 -14.40
CA SER A 197 -2.20 -5.48 -13.00
C SER A 197 -2.15 -4.27 -12.07
N SER A 198 -1.20 -3.36 -12.26
CA SER A 198 -1.13 -2.10 -11.49
C SER A 198 -2.34 -1.21 -11.72
N SER A 199 -2.83 -1.13 -12.95
CA SER A 199 -4.04 -0.37 -13.27
C SER A 199 -5.28 -0.96 -12.60
N ILE A 200 -5.42 -2.30 -12.57
CA ILE A 200 -6.51 -2.98 -11.87
C ILE A 200 -6.46 -2.67 -10.38
N THR A 201 -5.29 -2.81 -9.74
CA THR A 201 -5.13 -2.48 -8.31
C THR A 201 -5.48 -1.01 -8.01
N LYS A 202 -5.12 -0.07 -8.88
CA LYS A 202 -5.50 1.34 -8.75
C LYS A 202 -7.03 1.54 -8.81
N VAL A 203 -7.71 0.81 -9.68
CA VAL A 203 -9.19 0.81 -9.76
C VAL A 203 -9.81 0.24 -8.49
N GLU A 204 -9.30 -0.88 -7.98
CA GLU A 204 -9.76 -1.48 -6.72
C GLU A 204 -9.58 -0.51 -5.53
N ASN A 205 -8.40 0.11 -5.43
CA ASN A 205 -8.10 1.15 -4.43
C ASN A 205 -9.08 2.34 -4.54
N ALA A 206 -9.35 2.81 -5.77
CA ALA A 206 -10.28 3.91 -6.01
C ALA A 206 -11.72 3.53 -5.63
N PHE A 207 -12.13 2.30 -5.89
CA PHE A 207 -13.43 1.79 -5.45
C PHE A 207 -13.52 1.72 -3.93
N MET A 208 -12.51 1.18 -3.25
CA MET A 208 -12.46 1.15 -1.77
C MET A 208 -12.54 2.56 -1.18
N ALA A 209 -11.78 3.52 -1.73
CA ALA A 209 -11.83 4.92 -1.32
C ALA A 209 -13.22 5.54 -1.54
N TRP A 210 -13.88 5.22 -2.66
CA TRP A 210 -15.24 5.67 -2.95
C TRP A 210 -16.26 5.08 -1.96
N VAL A 211 -16.19 3.78 -1.66
CA VAL A 211 -17.05 3.14 -0.64
C VAL A 211 -16.83 3.79 0.72
N GLY A 212 -15.57 4.05 1.09
CA GLY A 212 -15.21 4.73 2.32
C GLY A 212 -15.75 6.13 2.42
N GLY A 213 -15.54 6.93 1.38
CA GLY A 213 -16.06 8.29 1.28
C GLY A 213 -17.58 8.32 1.27
N ALA A 214 -18.25 7.38 0.59
CA ALA A 214 -19.71 7.27 0.60
C ALA A 214 -20.27 6.89 1.99
N ASN A 215 -19.55 6.06 2.75
CA ASN A 215 -19.93 5.65 4.09
C ASN A 215 -19.66 6.74 5.16
N GLU A 216 -18.49 7.41 5.09
CA GLU A 216 -18.19 8.62 5.87
C GLU A 216 -19.16 9.75 5.54
N ALA A 217 -19.64 9.79 4.31
CA ALA A 217 -20.52 10.79 3.78
C ALA A 217 -21.93 10.27 3.49
N SER A 218 -22.55 9.63 4.47
CA SER A 218 -24.01 9.69 4.63
C SER A 218 -24.56 11.15 4.56
N GLY A 219 -23.68 12.17 4.59
CA GLY A 219 -23.92 13.56 4.14
C GLY A 219 -23.69 13.89 2.64
N VAL A 220 -22.78 13.25 1.90
CA VAL A 220 -22.55 13.47 0.44
C VAL A 220 -23.59 12.74 -0.41
N THR A 221 -24.23 11.68 0.09
CA THR A 221 -25.41 11.09 -0.57
C THR A 221 -26.49 12.15 -0.79
N LYS A 222 -26.65 13.13 0.11
CA LYS A 222 -27.57 14.27 -0.12
C LYS A 222 -27.17 15.14 -1.33
N THR A 223 -25.88 15.27 -1.64
CA THR A 223 -25.39 16.05 -2.78
C THR A 223 -25.58 15.31 -4.10
N LEU A 224 -25.36 13.99 -4.12
CA LEU A 224 -25.63 13.15 -5.30
C LEU A 224 -27.14 13.02 -5.56
N SER A 225 -27.95 12.81 -4.52
CA SER A 225 -29.42 12.83 -4.61
C SER A 225 -29.96 14.20 -5.01
N GLY A 226 -29.33 15.28 -4.55
CA GLY A 226 -29.69 16.65 -4.93
C GLY A 226 -29.40 16.98 -6.40
N MET A 227 -28.29 16.49 -6.94
CA MET A 227 -27.99 16.60 -8.37
C MET A 227 -28.91 15.73 -9.24
N LEU A 228 -29.28 14.53 -8.79
CA LEU A 228 -30.20 13.65 -9.53
C LEU A 228 -31.65 14.17 -9.49
N ASN A 229 -32.10 14.76 -8.37
CA ASN A 229 -33.42 15.41 -8.29
C ASN A 229 -33.47 16.75 -9.04
N GLY A 230 -32.34 17.43 -9.24
CA GLY A 230 -32.25 18.64 -10.07
C GLY A 230 -32.25 18.35 -11.58
N VAL A 231 -31.99 17.11 -12.00
CA VAL A 231 -32.08 16.65 -13.40
C VAL A 231 -33.41 15.94 -13.68
N ALA A 232 -34.11 15.49 -12.64
CA ALA A 232 -35.45 14.92 -12.72
C ALA A 232 -36.58 15.94 -12.49
N GLY A 233 -36.25 17.22 -12.28
CA GLY A 233 -37.17 18.35 -12.22
C GLY A 233 -37.12 19.20 -13.48
#